data_AF-A0A7S3TGA1-F1
#
_entry.id   AF-A0A7S3TGA1-F1
#
_cell.length_a   1.000
_cell.length_b   1.000
_cell.length_c   1.000
_cell.angle_alpha   90.00
_cell.angle_beta   90.00
_cell.angle_gamma   90.00
#
_symmetry.space_group_name_H-M   'P 1'
#
loop_
_entity.id
_entity.type
_entity.pdbx_description
1 polymer ?
#
loop_
_entity_poly.entity_id
_entity_poly.type
_entity_poly.pdbx_seq_one_letter_code
_entity_poly.pdbx_strand_id
1 'polypeptide(L)'
;MDKLKMSPAERLKDVHIKPIEQECLDRVFEYLINKGPKKDKEANGNHSEKIGPLDLAYTLQFLGCKPSKSDVNLIIWEVDDDLDGYVSRQEFLTMYKRCIDDKTGLEPRKLFNIVQFLMYDKKFKGRVTVEETLQILYVRHGRDKLDDEIKAIFGDDEKNNDGTEKEITYGQ
;
A
#
# COMPACT_ATOMS: atom_id res chain seq x y z
N MET A 1 19.95 -15.58 33.43
CA MET A 1 19.94 -15.75 31.97
C MET A 1 18.91 -14.77 31.43
N ASP A 2 19.35 -13.66 30.87
CA ASP A 2 18.43 -12.76 30.17
C ASP A 2 17.86 -13.51 28.98
N LYS A 3 16.52 -13.52 28.85
CA LYS A 3 15.86 -14.12 27.68
C LYS A 3 16.40 -13.41 26.43
N LEU A 4 16.90 -14.18 25.47
CA LEU A 4 17.29 -13.67 24.16
C LEU A 4 16.14 -12.84 23.58
N LYS A 5 16.45 -11.62 23.13
CA LYS A 5 15.45 -10.74 22.50
C LYS A 5 14.98 -11.38 21.19
N MET A 6 13.67 -11.35 20.96
CA MET A 6 13.06 -11.83 19.72
C MET A 6 13.61 -11.07 18.50
N SER A 7 13.90 -11.81 17.43
CA SER A 7 14.26 -11.23 16.13
C SER A 7 13.09 -10.43 15.55
N PRO A 8 13.34 -9.49 14.62
CA PRO A 8 12.27 -8.77 13.92
C PRO A 8 11.26 -9.70 13.25
N ALA A 9 11.73 -10.78 12.61
CA ALA A 9 10.87 -11.75 11.94
C ALA A 9 9.98 -12.53 12.92
N GLU A 10 10.46 -12.84 14.12
CA GLU A 10 9.65 -13.46 15.16
C GLU A 10 8.58 -12.51 15.68
N ARG A 11 8.90 -11.23 15.90
CA ARG A 11 7.91 -10.23 16.32
C ARG A 11 6.80 -10.04 15.30
N LEU A 12 7.13 -10.08 14.00
CA LEU A 12 6.14 -9.95 12.93
C LEU A 12 5.10 -11.08 12.88
N LYS A 13 5.36 -12.24 13.53
CA LYS A 13 4.37 -13.32 13.63
C LYS A 13 3.17 -12.93 14.49
N ASP A 14 3.39 -12.07 15.48
CA ASP A 14 2.37 -11.57 16.40
C ASP A 14 1.59 -10.38 15.80
N VAL A 15 2.04 -9.86 14.65
CA VAL A 15 1.36 -8.77 13.94
C VAL A 15 0.24 -9.37 13.07
N HIS A 16 -1.00 -9.02 13.43
CA HIS A 16 -2.21 -9.48 12.75
C HIS A 16 -2.81 -8.37 11.92
N ILE A 17 -3.02 -8.66 10.63
CA ILE A 17 -3.75 -7.77 9.72
C ILE A 17 -5.24 -7.98 9.96
N LYS A 18 -5.99 -6.88 10.14
CA LYS A 18 -7.43 -6.96 10.40
C LYS A 18 -8.16 -7.46 9.14
N PRO A 19 -9.27 -8.21 9.26
CA PRO A 19 -9.95 -8.81 8.11
C PRO A 19 -10.31 -7.82 6.99
N ILE A 20 -10.82 -6.65 7.36
CA ILE A 20 -11.18 -5.59 6.39
C ILE A 20 -9.94 -5.10 5.62
N GLU A 21 -8.81 -4.96 6.30
CA GLU A 21 -7.56 -4.57 5.65
C GLU A 21 -7.03 -5.70 4.77
N GLN A 22 -7.16 -6.96 5.20
CA GLN A 22 -6.78 -8.12 4.40
C GLN A 22 -7.57 -8.17 3.07
N GLU A 23 -8.89 -7.96 3.10
CA GLU A 23 -9.70 -7.90 1.87
C GLU A 23 -9.24 -6.77 0.93
N CYS A 24 -8.90 -5.61 1.49
CA CYS A 24 -8.37 -4.49 0.71
C CYS A 24 -6.99 -4.82 0.11
N LEU A 25 -6.10 -5.43 0.89
CA LEU A 25 -4.77 -5.84 0.45
C LEU A 25 -4.83 -6.88 -0.67
N ASP A 26 -5.74 -7.84 -0.56
CA ASP A 26 -5.94 -8.88 -1.56
C ASP A 26 -6.39 -8.26 -2.88
N ARG A 27 -7.39 -7.38 -2.82
CA ARG A 27 -7.87 -6.62 -3.98
C ARG A 27 -6.76 -5.77 -4.61
N VAL A 28 -5.96 -5.08 -3.81
CA VAL A 28 -4.87 -4.23 -4.31
C VAL A 28 -3.74 -5.05 -4.91
N PHE A 29 -3.37 -6.17 -4.29
CA PHE A 29 -2.35 -7.06 -4.83
C PHE A 29 -2.77 -7.60 -6.21
N GLU A 30 -4.00 -8.11 -6.32
CA GLU A 30 -4.56 -8.59 -7.58
C GLU A 30 -4.63 -7.50 -8.66
N TYR A 31 -4.95 -6.26 -8.28
CA TYR A 31 -4.90 -5.12 -9.19
C TYR A 31 -3.48 -4.86 -9.70
N LEU A 32 -2.50 -4.85 -8.80
CA LEU A 32 -1.12 -4.54 -9.14
C LEU A 32 -0.54 -5.59 -10.09
N ILE A 33 -0.65 -6.88 -9.79
CA ILE A 33 -0.04 -7.93 -10.64
C ILE A 33 -0.57 -7.96 -12.08
N ASN A 34 -1.76 -7.39 -12.32
CA ASN A 34 -2.45 -7.35 -13.60
C ASN A 34 -2.40 -5.98 -14.30
N LYS A 35 -1.67 -5.00 -13.75
CA LYS A 35 -1.67 -3.64 -14.30
C LYS A 35 -0.75 -3.46 -15.51
N GLY A 36 0.37 -4.18 -15.54
CA GLY A 36 1.35 -4.13 -16.63
C GLY A 36 0.91 -4.92 -17.87
N PRO A 37 1.81 -5.06 -18.87
CA PRO A 37 1.54 -5.88 -20.04
C PRO A 37 1.24 -7.32 -19.63
N LYS A 38 0.38 -8.00 -20.39
CA LYS A 38 0.02 -9.40 -20.14
C LYS A 38 1.28 -10.25 -19.98
N LYS A 39 1.45 -10.80 -18.78
CA LYS A 39 2.54 -11.72 -18.47
C LYS A 39 2.16 -13.08 -19.06
N ASP A 40 2.86 -13.48 -20.11
CA ASP A 40 2.78 -14.84 -20.60
C ASP A 40 3.23 -15.79 -19.48
N LYS A 41 2.36 -16.70 -19.06
CA LYS A 41 2.63 -17.63 -17.95
C LYS A 41 3.69 -18.66 -18.30
N GLU A 42 3.81 -19.04 -19.57
CA GLU A 42 4.80 -20.01 -20.04
C GLU A 42 6.19 -19.38 -20.13
N ALA A 43 6.27 -18.10 -20.54
CA ALA A 43 7.55 -17.40 -20.67
C ALA A 43 8.07 -16.78 -19.36
N ASN A 44 7.19 -16.41 -18.42
CA ASN A 44 7.56 -15.67 -17.20
C ASN A 44 7.56 -16.51 -15.92
N GLY A 45 7.20 -17.81 -15.99
CA GLY A 45 7.13 -18.68 -14.83
C GLY A 45 6.32 -18.08 -13.66
N ASN A 46 6.87 -18.18 -12.45
CA ASN A 46 6.23 -17.69 -11.21
C ASN A 46 6.14 -16.15 -11.13
N HIS A 47 6.83 -15.39 -11.99
CA HIS A 47 6.77 -13.92 -11.95
C HIS A 47 5.43 -13.38 -12.47
N SER A 48 4.63 -14.21 -13.13
CA SER A 48 3.27 -13.86 -13.55
C SER A 48 2.34 -13.54 -12.38
N GLU A 49 2.62 -14.07 -11.19
CA GLU A 49 1.84 -13.91 -9.96
C GLU A 49 2.49 -12.95 -8.96
N LYS A 50 3.59 -12.29 -9.34
CA LYS A 50 4.30 -11.30 -8.52
C LYS A 50 4.14 -9.90 -9.10
N ILE A 51 4.25 -8.87 -8.26
CA ILE A 51 4.24 -7.46 -8.71
C ILE A 51 5.60 -7.16 -9.34
N GLY A 52 5.62 -6.78 -10.61
CA GLY A 52 6.84 -6.44 -11.33
C GLY A 52 7.07 -4.93 -11.48
N PRO A 53 8.27 -4.52 -11.92
CA PRO A 53 8.58 -3.11 -12.16
C PRO A 53 7.61 -2.43 -13.15
N LEU A 54 7.21 -3.13 -14.23
CA LEU A 54 6.28 -2.55 -15.20
C LEU A 54 4.90 -2.32 -14.58
N ASP A 55 4.37 -3.27 -13.82
CA ASP A 55 3.08 -3.13 -13.13
C ASP A 55 3.05 -1.88 -12.25
N LEU A 56 4.12 -1.69 -11.48
CA LEU A 56 4.27 -0.55 -10.60
C LEU A 56 4.44 0.76 -11.39
N ALA A 57 5.20 0.75 -12.48
CA ALA A 57 5.37 1.91 -13.35
C ALA A 57 4.04 2.37 -13.96
N TYR A 58 3.25 1.44 -14.50
CA TYR A 58 1.92 1.74 -15.05
C TYR A 58 0.95 2.22 -13.97
N THR A 59 1.02 1.66 -12.77
CA THR A 59 0.22 2.11 -11.62
C THR A 59 0.56 3.55 -11.25
N LEU A 60 1.85 3.87 -11.08
CA LEU A 60 2.31 5.21 -10.74
C LEU A 60 1.94 6.24 -11.83
N GLN A 61 2.08 5.88 -13.10
CA GLN A 61 1.63 6.73 -14.22
C GLN A 61 0.13 6.97 -14.20
N PHE A 62 -0.66 5.92 -13.92
CA PHE A 62 -2.11 6.02 -13.76
C PHE A 62 -2.48 6.96 -12.60
N LEU A 63 -1.73 6.92 -11.50
CA LEU A 63 -1.89 7.82 -10.35
C LEU A 63 -1.35 9.24 -10.59
N GLY A 64 -0.90 9.56 -11.81
CA GLY A 64 -0.43 10.89 -12.21
C GLY A 64 1.05 11.17 -11.94
N CYS A 65 1.81 10.18 -11.44
CA CYS A 65 3.24 10.31 -11.22
C CYS A 65 4.04 10.10 -12.52
N LYS A 66 5.29 10.58 -12.54
CA LYS A 66 6.24 10.36 -13.64
C LYS A 66 7.51 9.67 -13.12
N PRO A 67 7.44 8.39 -12.72
CA PRO A 67 8.57 7.71 -12.12
C PRO A 67 9.65 7.40 -13.16
N SER A 68 10.92 7.50 -12.77
CA SER A 68 12.03 6.94 -13.55
C SER A 68 12.12 5.42 -13.34
N LYS A 69 12.85 4.73 -14.22
CA LYS A 69 13.14 3.29 -14.05
C LYS A 69 13.84 3.01 -12.72
N SER A 70 14.75 3.89 -12.31
CA SER A 70 15.48 3.76 -11.05
C SER A 70 14.57 3.93 -9.84
N ASP A 71 13.59 4.85 -9.91
CA ASP A 71 12.62 5.04 -8.82
C ASP A 71 11.77 3.78 -8.62
N VAL A 72 11.26 3.21 -9.72
CA VAL A 72 10.46 1.98 -9.68
C VAL A 72 11.27 0.81 -9.11
N ASN A 73 12.49 0.62 -9.60
CA ASN A 73 13.35 -0.45 -9.11
C ASN A 73 13.68 -0.28 -7.62
N LEU A 74 13.88 0.96 -7.15
CA LEU A 74 14.11 1.22 -5.74
C LEU A 74 12.89 0.87 -4.88
N ILE A 75 11.67 1.16 -5.35
CA ILE A 75 10.44 0.79 -4.63
C ILE A 75 10.28 -0.72 -4.52
N ILE A 76 10.61 -1.47 -5.58
CA ILE A 76 10.62 -2.94 -5.55
C ILE A 76 11.69 -3.44 -4.56
N TRP A 77 12.90 -2.90 -4.65
CA TRP A 77 14.05 -3.29 -3.82
C TRP A 77 13.82 -3.07 -2.32
N GLU A 78 12.99 -2.11 -1.92
CA GLU A 78 12.61 -1.90 -0.52
C GLU A 78 11.88 -3.11 0.11
N VAL A 79 11.33 -4.01 -0.71
CA VAL A 79 10.39 -5.06 -0.30
C VAL A 79 10.81 -6.47 -0.76
N ASP A 80 11.60 -6.54 -1.84
CA ASP A 80 12.14 -7.76 -2.43
C ASP A 80 13.20 -8.39 -1.51
N ASP A 81 12.77 -9.33 -0.67
CA ASP A 81 13.62 -10.01 0.32
C ASP A 81 14.38 -11.19 -0.36
N ASP A 82 13.84 -11.79 -1.42
CA ASP A 82 14.46 -12.91 -2.16
C ASP A 82 15.38 -12.49 -3.33
N LEU A 83 15.41 -11.19 -3.64
CA LEU A 83 16.23 -10.53 -4.66
C LEU A 83 15.94 -11.01 -6.10
N ASP A 84 14.71 -11.44 -6.38
CA ASP A 84 14.32 -11.86 -7.73
C ASP A 84 13.87 -10.68 -8.64
N GLY A 85 13.79 -9.47 -8.09
CA GLY A 85 13.38 -8.26 -8.80
C GLY A 85 11.86 -8.08 -8.92
N TYR A 86 11.08 -8.86 -8.18
CA TYR A 86 9.63 -8.80 -8.10
C TYR A 86 9.17 -8.81 -6.63
N VAL A 87 7.90 -8.48 -6.39
CA VAL A 87 7.31 -8.58 -5.05
C VAL A 87 6.26 -9.67 -5.03
N SER A 88 6.56 -10.74 -4.31
CA SER A 88 5.63 -11.84 -4.04
C SER A 88 4.52 -11.43 -3.06
N ARG A 89 3.48 -12.26 -2.98
CA ARG A 89 2.39 -12.07 -1.99
C ARG A 89 2.91 -12.08 -0.55
N GLN A 90 3.91 -12.92 -0.26
CA GLN A 90 4.48 -13.03 1.07
C GLN A 90 5.26 -11.76 1.44
N GLU A 91 6.09 -11.23 0.53
CA GLU A 91 6.86 -10.00 0.73
C GLU A 91 5.93 -8.79 0.87
N PHE A 92 4.90 -8.71 0.03
CA PHE A 92 3.87 -7.68 0.10
C PHE A 92 3.20 -7.61 1.49
N LEU A 93 2.75 -8.75 2.01
CA LEU A 93 2.13 -8.81 3.35
C LEU A 93 3.15 -8.56 4.46
N THR A 94 4.40 -8.98 4.28
CA THR A 94 5.48 -8.76 5.24
C THR A 94 5.82 -7.28 5.35
N MET A 95 5.95 -6.57 4.22
CA MET A 95 6.11 -5.11 4.16
C MET A 95 4.94 -4.41 4.86
N TYR A 96 3.71 -4.82 4.60
CA TYR A 96 2.56 -4.22 5.24
C TYR A 96 2.61 -4.35 6.77
N LYS A 97 2.93 -5.56 7.27
CA LYS A 97 3.10 -5.83 8.71
C LYS A 97 4.22 -5.01 9.33
N ARG A 98 5.38 -4.89 8.65
CA ARG A 98 6.50 -4.04 9.09
C ARG A 98 6.02 -2.59 9.26
N CYS A 99 5.32 -2.04 8.28
CA CYS A 99 4.90 -0.64 8.28
C CYS A 99 3.82 -0.30 9.33
N ILE A 100 2.89 -1.22 9.62
CA ILE A 100 1.84 -0.99 10.63
C ILE A 100 2.32 -1.19 12.07
N ASP A 101 3.36 -2.00 12.28
CA ASP A 101 3.98 -2.19 13.61
C ASP A 101 5.13 -1.19 13.87
N ASP A 102 5.59 -0.49 12.83
CA ASP A 102 6.69 0.47 12.93
C ASP A 102 6.31 1.74 13.71
N LYS A 103 6.80 1.80 14.94
CA LYS A 103 6.70 2.95 15.85
C LYS A 103 7.84 3.96 15.68
N THR A 104 8.87 3.61 14.90
CA THR A 104 10.07 4.44 14.74
C THR A 104 9.96 5.38 13.54
N GLY A 105 9.12 5.04 12.55
CA GLY A 105 8.98 5.77 11.30
C GLY A 105 10.16 5.54 10.34
N LEU A 106 11.00 4.53 10.60
CA LEU A 106 12.21 4.24 9.84
C LEU A 106 12.02 3.14 8.79
N GLU A 107 10.89 2.42 8.80
CA GLU A 107 10.62 1.43 7.75
C GLU A 107 10.49 2.14 6.38
N PRO A 108 11.02 1.55 5.30
CA PRO A 108 10.76 2.01 3.94
C PRO A 108 9.27 1.93 3.62
N ARG A 109 8.69 3.03 3.11
CA ARG A 109 7.24 3.19 2.97
C ARG A 109 6.77 3.50 1.56
N LYS A 110 7.63 3.45 0.53
CA LYS A 110 7.19 3.89 -0.81
C LYS A 110 6.12 2.97 -1.38
N LEU A 111 6.35 1.65 -1.38
CA LEU A 111 5.31 0.71 -1.82
C LEU A 111 4.11 0.73 -0.87
N PHE A 112 4.35 0.83 0.44
CA PHE A 112 3.30 0.94 1.45
C PHE A 112 2.34 2.11 1.18
N ASN A 113 2.85 3.30 0.88
CA ASN A 113 2.04 4.48 0.62
C ASN A 113 1.16 4.32 -0.63
N ILE A 114 1.71 3.74 -1.70
CA ILE A 114 0.95 3.41 -2.93
C ILE A 114 -0.18 2.44 -2.59
N VAL A 115 0.14 1.37 -1.86
CA VAL A 115 -0.83 0.34 -1.46
C VAL A 115 -1.91 0.95 -0.57
N GLN A 116 -1.55 1.76 0.41
CA GLN A 116 -2.50 2.42 1.31
C GLN A 116 -3.47 3.31 0.53
N PHE A 117 -3.00 4.09 -0.43
CA PHE A 117 -3.87 4.90 -1.28
C PHE A 117 -4.84 4.02 -2.09
N LEU A 118 -4.35 2.95 -2.70
CA LEU A 118 -5.17 2.01 -3.48
C LEU A 118 -6.15 1.20 -2.62
N MET A 119 -5.85 1.00 -1.32
CA MET A 119 -6.79 0.41 -0.37
C MET A 119 -8.01 1.32 -0.17
N TYR A 120 -7.82 2.64 -0.13
CA TYR A 120 -8.92 3.60 -0.11
C TYR A 120 -9.65 3.69 -1.45
N ASP A 121 -8.92 3.67 -2.57
CA ASP A 121 -9.49 3.74 -3.92
C ASP A 121 -10.15 2.40 -4.34
N LYS A 122 -11.35 2.15 -3.83
CA LYS A 122 -12.10 0.90 -4.03
C LYS A 122 -12.34 0.56 -5.50
N LYS A 123 -12.47 1.59 -6.35
CA LYS A 123 -12.81 1.46 -7.78
C LYS A 123 -11.60 1.68 -8.70
N PHE A 124 -10.42 1.95 -8.15
CA PHE A 124 -9.22 2.28 -8.91
C PHE A 124 -9.44 3.44 -9.89
N LYS A 125 -10.06 4.53 -9.43
CA LYS A 125 -10.36 5.74 -10.20
C LYS A 125 -9.23 6.79 -10.14
N GLY A 126 -8.23 6.58 -9.30
CA GLY A 126 -7.08 7.48 -9.11
C GLY A 126 -7.36 8.68 -8.20
N ARG A 127 -8.54 8.71 -7.57
CA ARG A 127 -8.98 9.74 -6.63
C ARG A 127 -9.68 9.08 -5.44
N VAL A 128 -9.62 9.71 -4.28
CA VAL A 128 -10.20 9.16 -3.04
C VAL A 128 -10.99 10.25 -2.33
N THR A 129 -12.25 9.98 -2.02
CA THR A 129 -13.10 10.85 -1.19
C THR A 129 -12.90 10.56 0.30
N VAL A 130 -13.36 11.48 1.17
CA VAL A 130 -13.37 11.27 2.62
C VAL A 130 -14.07 9.94 2.98
N GLU A 131 -15.26 9.70 2.42
CA GLU A 131 -16.08 8.51 2.68
C GLU A 131 -15.31 7.20 2.39
N GLU A 132 -14.53 7.18 1.31
CA GLU A 132 -13.75 6.02 0.88
C GLU A 132 -12.65 5.65 1.89
N THR A 133 -12.19 6.60 2.71
CA THR A 133 -11.17 6.37 3.74
C THR A 133 -11.73 5.89 5.09
N LEU A 134 -12.99 6.24 5.40
CA LEU A 134 -13.56 6.10 6.75
C LEU A 134 -13.45 4.71 7.34
N GLN A 135 -13.76 3.68 6.54
CA GLN A 135 -13.79 2.30 7.00
C GLN A 135 -12.41 1.83 7.49
N ILE A 136 -11.36 2.13 6.73
CA ILE A 136 -9.98 1.72 7.07
C ILE A 136 -9.47 2.58 8.23
N LEU A 137 -9.72 3.89 8.23
CA LEU A 137 -9.31 4.77 9.33
C LEU A 137 -9.97 4.37 10.66
N TYR A 138 -11.27 4.09 10.64
CA TYR A 138 -12.00 3.63 11.82
C TYR A 138 -11.41 2.32 12.34
N VAL A 139 -11.14 1.37 11.44
CA VAL A 139 -10.54 0.08 11.78
C VAL A 139 -9.15 0.27 12.41
N ARG A 140 -8.33 1.21 11.96
CA ARG A 140 -6.96 1.42 12.46
C ARG A 140 -6.89 2.23 13.75
N HIS A 141 -7.60 3.36 13.81
CA HIS A 141 -7.42 4.37 14.86
C HIS A 141 -8.57 4.41 15.86
N GLY A 142 -9.70 3.76 15.55
CA GLY A 142 -10.92 3.80 16.35
C GLY A 142 -11.71 5.10 16.16
N ARG A 143 -12.90 5.17 16.80
CA ARG A 143 -13.79 6.33 16.66
C ARG A 143 -13.17 7.63 17.16
N ASP A 144 -12.43 7.56 18.26
CA ASP A 144 -11.95 8.74 18.99
C ASP A 144 -10.90 9.54 18.21
N LYS A 145 -10.14 8.87 17.34
CA LYS A 145 -9.09 9.48 16.51
C LYS A 145 -9.49 9.67 15.06
N LEU A 146 -10.66 9.17 14.65
CA LEU A 146 -11.08 9.17 13.26
C LEU A 146 -11.07 10.58 12.65
N ASP A 147 -11.63 11.56 13.37
CA ASP A 147 -11.77 12.93 12.89
C ASP A 147 -10.40 13.62 12.75
N ASP A 148 -9.46 13.32 13.65
CA ASP A 148 -8.07 13.81 13.57
C ASP A 148 -7.34 13.25 12.35
N GLU A 149 -7.52 11.96 12.04
CA GLU A 149 -6.88 11.32 10.89
C GLU A 149 -7.49 11.80 9.56
N ILE A 150 -8.81 12.00 9.51
CA ILE A 150 -9.48 12.62 8.36
C ILE A 150 -8.90 14.01 8.13
N LYS A 151 -8.81 14.83 9.19
CA LYS A 151 -8.23 16.17 9.11
C LYS A 151 -6.75 16.16 8.72
N ALA A 152 -5.98 15.14 9.11
CA ALA A 152 -4.59 15.00 8.69
C ALA A 152 -4.46 14.73 7.18
N ILE A 153 -5.42 14.02 6.58
CA ILE A 153 -5.39 13.66 5.16
C ILE A 153 -6.06 14.74 4.29
N PHE A 154 -7.20 15.25 4.72
CA PHE A 154 -8.06 16.15 3.94
C PHE A 154 -8.01 17.60 4.42
N GLY A 155 -7.42 17.92 5.57
CA GLY A 155 -7.45 19.25 6.17
C GLY A 155 -8.75 19.54 6.93
N ASP A 156 -8.95 20.79 7.34
CA ASP A 156 -10.07 21.22 8.19
C ASP A 156 -11.45 21.11 7.52
N ASP A 157 -11.51 21.24 6.20
CA ASP A 157 -12.75 21.23 5.42
C ASP A 157 -12.93 19.92 4.65
N GLU A 158 -14.02 19.21 4.92
CA GLU A 158 -14.40 17.96 4.23
C GLU A 158 -15.03 18.19 2.84
N LYS A 159 -15.40 19.44 2.54
CA LYS A 159 -16.01 19.85 1.28
C LYS A 159 -15.29 21.04 0.67
N ASN A 160 -15.34 21.12 -0.65
CA ASN A 160 -14.84 22.28 -1.37
C ASN A 160 -15.80 23.47 -1.21
N ASN A 161 -15.34 24.67 -1.55
CA ASN A 161 -16.14 25.91 -1.48
C ASN A 161 -17.41 25.88 -2.34
N ASP A 162 -17.48 24.99 -3.33
CA ASP A 162 -18.64 24.77 -4.20
C ASP A 162 -19.64 23.72 -3.65
N GLY A 163 -19.37 23.15 -2.47
CA GLY A 163 -20.19 22.14 -1.82
C GLY A 163 -19.95 20.70 -2.29
N THR A 164 -19.02 20.48 -3.23
CA THR A 164 -18.61 19.13 -3.67
C THR A 164 -17.76 18.43 -2.62
N GLU A 165 -17.77 17.09 -2.64
CA GLU A 165 -16.90 16.29 -1.78
C GLU A 165 -15.43 16.54 -2.10
N LYS A 166 -14.62 16.64 -1.05
CA LYS A 166 -13.18 16.74 -1.22
C LYS A 166 -12.60 15.41 -1.65
N GLU A 167 -11.77 15.45 -2.68
CA GLU A 167 -11.02 14.30 -3.20
C GLU A 167 -9.52 14.59 -3.12
N ILE A 168 -8.74 13.56 -2.83
CA ILE A 168 -7.28 13.60 -2.92
C ILE A 168 -6.78 12.73 -4.09
N THR A 169 -5.61 13.06 -4.61
CA THR A 169 -4.85 12.23 -5.55
C THR A 169 -3.53 11.81 -4.91
N TYR A 170 -2.93 10.71 -5.38
CA TYR A 170 -1.75 10.14 -4.71
C TYR A 170 -0.52 11.06 -4.65
N GLY A 171 -0.34 11.92 -5.66
CA GLY A 171 0.84 12.80 -5.78
C GLY A 171 0.64 14.23 -5.29
N GLN A 172 -0.48 14.53 -4.62
CA GLN A 172 -0.80 15.86 -4.09
C GLN A 172 -0.46 15.98 -2.61
#